data_AF-A0A3M0ZTC0-F1
#
_entry.id   AF-A0A3M0ZTC0-F1
#
_cell.length_a   1.000
_cell.length_b   1.000
_cell.length_c   1.000
_cell.angle_alpha   90.00
_cell.angle_beta   90.00
_cell.angle_gamma   90.00
#
_symmetry.space_group_name_H-M   'P 1'
#
loop_
_entity.id
_entity.type
_entity.pdbx_description
1 polymer ?
#
loop_
_entity_poly.entity_id
_entity_poly.type
_entity_poly.pdbx_seq_one_letter_code
_entity_poly.pdbx_strand_id
1 'polypeptide(L)'
;MDFQRGKWGVLFIFTFVTSIMAQNRTLNRPFQPVVITGDLFEQFTSAPIDQLFLFAYRSATGVFEQIPFQWDEKDVNGDYFMPDDGLLDANDELVFMTRDAGDKAPVLPGPWINDVESTTFPRYEIELTDPLDGSKAWVYLYRSSTLVPDPGVLNYVDYFASNTGNAGEDTIRSRYYELVNDRTGFPKDLTIPVSAGGNGEEILDVLKFRANTSLANIDESNITANSIPFKDGQVRVLRQIVGTLKVNLPFPLPDLDLDFNTPPAFYYPFSISIDIDIPDLPVSVSLARESIDLNANATGMKFVNPHNPSPGLTIDGVPDSPDLTIDDLLPGNNWMYINGPEGTIVHFFPTDPTLGNTRQLFYMDDNSINNNDTGDKMSYGDTGVQISGSISGSFSLDYKGYFLDSNQPSSIGNTLAQFEQNPITIDTTSQRFPEVVPVELVSFTASVQNSTVHLVWLTATETNNFGFEVQRKIQSESDWLKIAFVPGHGTTTKPVRYEYVDRDLLPETYNYRLKQIDTDGTFTLSDILTVVVKAPQSFALKSNYPNPVNPQTWIEYQLPQSPEVIGQRAILKIYNLLGQTVRTLVDEVQSPGFYRVAWDGTNEAGEPVNSGIYIYRLQFGSFVQTRKMIVIR
;
A
#
# COMPACT_ATOMS: atom_id res chain seq x y z
N MET A 1 -31.57 49.54 -41.06
CA MET A 1 -31.84 48.15 -40.63
C MET A 1 -30.53 47.42 -40.72
N ASP A 2 -29.83 47.34 -39.60
CA ASP A 2 -28.68 46.46 -39.42
C ASP A 2 -28.55 46.25 -37.92
N PHE A 3 -28.55 44.99 -37.48
CA PHE A 3 -27.86 44.44 -36.30
C PHE A 3 -28.44 43.07 -35.90
N GLN A 4 -27.57 42.25 -35.29
CA GLN A 4 -27.79 40.99 -34.55
C GLN A 4 -27.73 39.70 -35.41
N ARG A 5 -27.00 38.64 -35.07
CA ARG A 5 -26.51 38.13 -33.78
C ARG A 5 -25.44 37.05 -34.02
N GLY A 6 -24.27 37.18 -33.38
CA GLY A 6 -23.36 36.05 -33.14
C GLY A 6 -23.63 35.46 -31.75
N LYS A 7 -24.01 34.17 -31.68
CA LYS A 7 -24.13 33.43 -30.43
C LYS A 7 -22.76 32.83 -30.09
N TRP A 8 -22.20 33.22 -28.95
CA TRP A 8 -21.11 32.48 -28.29
C TRP A 8 -21.74 31.48 -27.33
N GLY A 9 -21.56 30.19 -27.59
CA GLY A 9 -21.86 29.12 -26.64
C GLY A 9 -20.63 28.89 -25.76
N VAL A 10 -20.75 29.17 -24.46
CA VAL A 10 -19.76 28.78 -23.46
C VAL A 10 -20.02 27.32 -23.09
N LEU A 11 -19.08 26.44 -23.43
CA LEU A 11 -19.07 25.03 -23.05
C LEU A 11 -18.50 24.94 -21.63
N PHE A 12 -19.37 24.75 -20.62
CA PHE A 12 -18.93 24.35 -19.28
C PHE A 12 -18.62 22.85 -19.29
N ILE A 13 -17.35 22.49 -19.33
CA ILE A 13 -16.91 21.13 -19.00
C ILE A 13 -16.78 21.08 -17.47
N PHE A 14 -17.78 20.51 -16.81
CA PHE A 14 -17.69 20.13 -15.41
C PHE A 14 -16.95 18.79 -15.33
N THR A 15 -15.65 18.81 -15.08
CA THR A 15 -14.93 17.61 -14.63
C THR A 15 -15.15 17.49 -13.12
N PHE A 16 -16.09 16.63 -12.72
CA PHE A 16 -16.19 16.22 -11.32
C PHE A 16 -14.93 15.40 -10.99
N VAL A 17 -14.02 15.95 -10.20
CA VAL A 17 -13.08 15.12 -9.44
C VAL A 17 -13.90 14.52 -8.31
N THR A 18 -14.51 13.37 -8.55
CA THR A 18 -15.08 12.56 -7.48
C THR A 18 -13.90 12.11 -6.61
N SER A 19 -13.83 12.60 -5.38
CA SER A 19 -13.08 11.94 -4.33
C SER A 19 -13.65 10.53 -4.19
N ILE A 20 -12.97 9.53 -4.76
CA ILE A 20 -13.31 8.14 -4.54
C ILE A 20 -12.80 7.84 -3.12
N MET A 21 -13.73 7.64 -2.19
CA MET A 21 -13.40 7.22 -0.83
C MET A 21 -12.71 5.85 -0.86
N ALA A 22 -11.90 5.57 0.16
CA ALA A 22 -11.30 4.26 0.33
C ALA A 22 -12.38 3.16 0.29
N GLN A 23 -12.07 2.03 -0.34
CA GLN A 23 -12.96 0.89 -0.44
C GLN A 23 -12.34 -0.28 0.31
N ASN A 24 -13.06 -0.84 1.27
CA ASN A 24 -12.58 -2.00 2.01
C ASN A 24 -12.48 -3.22 1.10
N ARG A 25 -11.43 -4.02 1.29
CA ARG A 25 -11.27 -5.30 0.62
C ARG A 25 -12.42 -6.24 0.99
N THR A 26 -12.85 -7.03 0.02
CA THR A 26 -13.86 -8.08 0.19
C THR A 26 -13.37 -9.44 -0.27
N LEU A 27 -12.28 -9.50 -1.05
CA LEU A 27 -11.66 -10.73 -1.53
C LEU A 27 -11.21 -11.61 -0.36
N ASN A 28 -11.56 -12.90 -0.41
CA ASN A 28 -11.17 -13.90 0.58
C ASN A 28 -10.70 -15.21 -0.06
N ARG A 29 -9.44 -15.25 -0.48
CA ARG A 29 -8.80 -16.45 -1.06
C ARG A 29 -7.46 -16.79 -0.39
N PRO A 30 -7.44 -17.06 0.92
CA PRO A 30 -6.24 -16.89 1.76
C PRO A 30 -5.03 -17.76 1.41
N PHE A 31 -5.21 -18.78 0.58
CA PHE A 31 -4.18 -19.73 0.17
C PHE A 31 -3.72 -19.56 -1.27
N GLN A 32 -4.36 -18.69 -2.05
CA GLN A 32 -4.03 -18.51 -3.46
C GLN A 32 -2.88 -17.49 -3.61
N PRO A 33 -1.78 -17.86 -4.29
CA PRO A 33 -0.77 -16.90 -4.72
C PRO A 33 -1.28 -16.08 -5.89
N VAL A 34 -0.77 -14.85 -6.02
CA VAL A 34 -0.90 -14.00 -7.20
C VAL A 34 0.45 -14.00 -7.90
N VAL A 35 0.44 -14.26 -9.21
CA VAL A 35 1.63 -14.23 -10.08
C VAL A 35 1.33 -13.26 -11.21
N ILE A 36 2.18 -12.25 -11.38
CA ILE A 36 2.02 -11.19 -12.39
C ILE A 36 3.30 -11.07 -13.21
N THR A 37 3.19 -11.12 -14.53
CA THR A 37 4.32 -10.88 -15.43
C THR A 37 4.74 -9.42 -15.42
N GLY A 38 6.04 -9.17 -15.49
CA GLY A 38 6.62 -7.83 -15.36
C GLY A 38 6.27 -6.88 -16.52
N ASP A 39 5.83 -7.41 -17.66
CA ASP A 39 5.33 -6.65 -18.81
C ASP A 39 4.10 -5.79 -18.49
N LEU A 40 3.31 -6.13 -17.46
CA LEU A 40 2.21 -5.30 -16.97
C LEU A 40 2.66 -3.98 -16.29
N PHE A 41 3.97 -3.81 -16.06
CA PHE A 41 4.56 -2.65 -15.40
C PHE A 41 5.43 -1.81 -16.36
N GLU A 42 4.93 -1.49 -17.56
CA GLU A 42 5.64 -0.74 -18.62
C GLU A 42 6.41 0.53 -18.16
N GLN A 43 5.94 1.25 -17.14
CA GLN A 43 6.60 2.45 -16.62
C GLN A 43 7.85 2.13 -15.78
N PHE A 44 7.99 0.88 -15.35
CA PHE A 44 9.09 0.35 -14.57
C PHE A 44 10.00 -0.59 -15.36
N THR A 45 9.81 -0.73 -16.68
CA THR A 45 10.74 -1.53 -17.52
C THR A 45 12.19 -1.10 -17.30
N SER A 46 13.07 -2.07 -17.08
CA SER A 46 14.48 -1.93 -16.73
C SER A 46 14.74 -1.19 -15.40
N ALA A 47 13.76 -1.10 -14.50
CA ALA A 47 13.99 -0.68 -13.13
C ALA A 47 14.71 -1.80 -12.37
N PRO A 48 15.72 -1.48 -11.53
CA PRO A 48 16.32 -2.48 -10.64
C PRO A 48 15.26 -3.09 -9.73
N ILE A 49 15.16 -4.43 -9.71
CA ILE A 49 14.14 -5.15 -8.93
C ILE A 49 14.28 -4.90 -7.42
N ASP A 50 15.50 -4.61 -6.95
CA ASP A 50 15.81 -4.25 -5.56
C ASP A 50 15.32 -2.84 -5.15
N GLN A 51 14.82 -2.05 -6.10
CA GLN A 51 14.19 -0.75 -5.86
C GLN A 51 12.66 -0.81 -5.95
N LEU A 52 12.08 -2.00 -6.14
CA LEU A 52 10.64 -2.19 -6.24
C LEU A 52 10.09 -2.74 -4.92
N PHE A 53 9.02 -2.13 -4.43
CA PHE A 53 8.43 -2.44 -3.13
C PHE A 53 6.92 -2.59 -3.25
N LEU A 54 6.37 -3.66 -2.67
CA LEU A 54 4.94 -3.94 -2.68
C LEU A 54 4.30 -3.57 -1.34
N PHE A 55 3.19 -2.84 -1.40
CA PHE A 55 2.46 -2.39 -0.24
C PHE A 55 0.98 -2.76 -0.29
N ALA A 56 0.37 -2.87 0.87
CA ALA A 56 -1.07 -2.94 1.04
C ALA A 56 -1.56 -1.76 1.88
N TYR A 57 -2.65 -1.12 1.44
CA TYR A 57 -3.27 -0.03 2.20
C TYR A 57 -4.25 -0.57 3.24
N ARG A 58 -4.20 -0.03 4.46
CA ARG A 58 -5.13 -0.34 5.55
C ARG A 58 -6.03 0.86 5.79
N SER A 59 -7.28 0.81 5.32
CA SER A 59 -8.24 1.91 5.46
C SER A 59 -8.55 2.26 6.92
N ALA A 60 -8.49 1.27 7.83
CA ALA A 60 -8.76 1.45 9.25
C ALA A 60 -7.73 2.35 9.96
N THR A 61 -6.46 2.29 9.55
CA THR A 61 -5.37 3.10 10.12
C THR A 61 -4.95 4.23 9.21
N GLY A 62 -5.31 4.17 7.93
CA GLY A 62 -4.85 5.11 6.91
C GLY A 62 -3.37 4.93 6.56
N VAL A 63 -2.82 3.72 6.70
CA VAL A 63 -1.38 3.46 6.53
C VAL A 63 -1.13 2.43 5.42
N PHE A 64 -0.03 2.61 4.69
CA PHE A 64 0.53 1.59 3.80
C PHE A 64 1.54 0.73 4.55
N GLU A 65 1.38 -0.59 4.45
CA GLU A 65 2.27 -1.57 5.05
C GLU A 65 2.96 -2.36 3.94
N GLN A 66 4.26 -2.61 4.05
CA GLN A 66 4.94 -3.54 3.16
C GLN A 66 4.33 -4.94 3.37
N ILE A 67 4.24 -5.72 2.29
CA ILE A 67 3.76 -7.11 2.33
C ILE A 67 4.83 -8.06 1.77
N PRO A 68 4.81 -9.35 2.13
CA PRO A 68 5.74 -10.32 1.56
C PRO A 68 5.55 -10.45 0.05
N PHE A 69 6.63 -10.35 -0.71
CA PHE A 69 6.63 -10.56 -2.15
C PHE A 69 8.01 -11.03 -2.63
N GLN A 70 8.08 -11.56 -3.84
CA GLN A 70 9.35 -11.82 -4.53
C GLN A 70 9.19 -11.60 -6.03
N TRP A 71 10.34 -11.46 -6.70
CA TRP A 71 10.47 -11.50 -8.15
C TRP A 71 11.14 -12.81 -8.55
N ASP A 72 10.52 -13.54 -9.47
CA ASP A 72 11.07 -14.78 -10.01
C ASP A 72 11.36 -14.61 -11.51
N GLU A 73 12.64 -14.64 -11.89
CA GLU A 73 13.08 -14.62 -13.29
C GLU A 73 12.80 -15.96 -13.98
N LYS A 74 12.18 -15.92 -15.16
CA LYS A 74 11.73 -17.09 -15.93
C LYS A 74 11.87 -16.88 -17.45
N ASP A 75 12.50 -17.82 -18.15
CA ASP A 75 12.65 -17.70 -19.60
C ASP A 75 11.36 -18.03 -20.37
N VAL A 76 11.45 -17.87 -21.70
CA VAL A 76 10.39 -18.20 -22.65
C VAL A 76 9.98 -19.69 -22.63
N ASN A 77 10.80 -20.58 -22.07
CA ASN A 77 10.53 -22.01 -21.94
C ASN A 77 10.02 -22.38 -20.54
N GLY A 78 9.93 -21.41 -19.61
CA GLY A 78 9.51 -21.64 -18.23
C GLY A 78 10.63 -22.14 -17.31
N ASP A 79 11.90 -21.97 -17.70
CA ASP A 79 13.04 -22.25 -16.84
C ASP A 79 13.27 -21.07 -15.90
N TYR A 80 13.31 -21.35 -14.59
CA TYR A 80 13.55 -20.35 -13.55
C TYR A 80 15.01 -20.35 -13.08
N PHE A 81 15.89 -21.20 -13.61
CA PHE A 81 17.26 -21.38 -13.10
C PHE A 81 18.34 -20.71 -13.96
N MET A 82 17.93 -19.86 -14.89
CA MET A 82 18.83 -18.98 -15.64
C MET A 82 19.42 -17.85 -14.77
N PRO A 83 20.52 -17.21 -15.22
CA PRO A 83 21.03 -16.00 -14.60
C PRO A 83 20.00 -14.87 -14.66
N ASP A 84 19.74 -14.26 -13.50
CA ASP A 84 18.91 -13.07 -13.31
C ASP A 84 19.73 -11.80 -13.63
N ASP A 85 19.17 -10.89 -14.43
CA ASP A 85 19.84 -9.65 -14.83
C ASP A 85 19.62 -8.48 -13.83
N GLY A 86 18.73 -8.67 -12.85
CA GLY A 86 18.37 -7.75 -11.79
C GLY A 86 17.50 -6.57 -12.23
N LEU A 87 16.93 -6.62 -13.44
CA LEU A 87 16.18 -5.52 -14.05
C LEU A 87 14.79 -5.99 -14.49
N LEU A 88 13.77 -5.25 -14.10
CA LEU A 88 12.39 -5.60 -14.44
C LEU A 88 12.16 -5.70 -15.95
N ASP A 89 11.78 -6.88 -16.43
CA ASP A 89 11.38 -7.13 -17.81
C ASP A 89 10.16 -8.07 -17.93
N ALA A 90 9.98 -8.74 -19.07
CA ALA A 90 8.83 -9.62 -19.33
C ALA A 90 9.00 -11.05 -18.78
N ASN A 91 10.23 -11.42 -18.41
CA ASN A 91 10.61 -12.71 -17.84
C ASN A 91 10.45 -12.72 -16.31
N ASP A 92 10.36 -11.55 -15.69
CA ASP A 92 10.07 -11.41 -14.26
C ASP A 92 8.61 -11.75 -13.92
N GLU A 93 8.42 -12.56 -12.89
CA GLU A 93 7.14 -12.80 -12.24
C GLU A 93 7.11 -12.15 -10.84
N LEU A 94 6.23 -11.16 -10.62
CA LEU A 94 5.89 -10.67 -9.28
C LEU A 94 4.98 -11.68 -8.59
N VAL A 95 5.41 -12.16 -7.43
CA VAL A 95 4.67 -13.15 -6.63
C VAL A 95 4.36 -12.63 -5.24
N PHE A 96 3.10 -12.75 -4.81
CA PHE A 96 2.64 -12.42 -3.46
C PHE A 96 1.35 -13.16 -3.09
N MET A 97 0.94 -13.13 -1.82
CA MET A 97 -0.28 -13.82 -1.39
C MET A 97 -1.50 -12.88 -1.35
N THR A 98 -2.63 -13.35 -1.89
CA THR A 98 -3.89 -12.59 -1.91
C THR A 98 -4.36 -12.13 -0.53
N ARG A 99 -4.10 -12.92 0.52
CA ARG A 99 -4.44 -12.60 1.91
C ARG A 99 -3.76 -11.33 2.43
N ASP A 100 -2.65 -10.92 1.85
CA ASP A 100 -1.89 -9.75 2.30
C ASP A 100 -2.34 -8.48 1.59
N ALA A 101 -3.08 -8.61 0.49
CA ALA A 101 -3.68 -7.50 -0.24
C ALA A 101 -4.58 -6.64 0.67
N GLY A 102 -4.60 -5.34 0.40
CA GLY A 102 -5.26 -4.34 1.21
C GLY A 102 -6.54 -3.80 0.61
N ASP A 103 -6.97 -2.70 1.22
CA ASP A 103 -8.10 -1.88 0.79
C ASP A 103 -7.70 -0.97 -0.37
N LYS A 104 -8.68 -0.44 -1.10
CA LYS A 104 -8.43 0.58 -2.11
C LYS A 104 -8.08 1.89 -1.42
N ALA A 105 -6.90 2.43 -1.74
CA ALA A 105 -6.46 3.74 -1.28
C ALA A 105 -7.29 4.87 -1.94
N PRO A 106 -7.56 5.97 -1.21
CA PRO A 106 -8.30 7.10 -1.75
C PRO A 106 -7.45 7.86 -2.79
N VAL A 107 -8.08 8.31 -3.87
CA VAL A 107 -7.35 8.83 -5.05
C VAL A 107 -6.55 10.10 -4.76
N LEU A 108 -7.05 11.09 -3.99
CA LEU A 108 -6.31 12.21 -3.35
C LEU A 108 -7.21 13.19 -2.56
N PRO A 109 -6.68 13.95 -1.57
CA PRO A 109 -5.36 13.76 -0.96
C PRO A 109 -5.34 12.41 -0.22
N GLY A 110 -4.39 11.54 -0.58
CA GLY A 110 -4.32 10.17 -0.09
C GLY A 110 -3.18 10.03 0.89
N PRO A 111 -3.27 9.10 1.86
CA PRO A 111 -2.22 8.87 2.86
C PRO A 111 -1.09 8.01 2.27
N TRP A 112 -0.54 8.46 1.16
CA TRP A 112 0.52 7.75 0.43
C TRP A 112 1.79 7.63 1.28
N ILE A 113 2.66 6.67 0.93
CA ILE A 113 3.93 6.46 1.65
C ILE A 113 4.74 7.76 1.75
N ASN A 114 5.35 7.97 2.91
CA ASN A 114 6.16 9.16 3.18
C ASN A 114 7.62 8.95 2.72
N ASP A 115 7.80 8.69 1.43
CA ASP A 115 9.10 8.54 0.78
C ASP A 115 9.18 9.50 -0.42
N VAL A 116 10.07 10.49 -0.33
CA VAL A 116 10.15 11.59 -1.31
C VAL A 116 10.55 11.08 -2.69
N GLU A 117 11.51 10.16 -2.77
CA GLU A 117 11.96 9.62 -4.06
C GLU A 117 10.84 8.87 -4.79
N SER A 118 10.05 8.07 -4.06
CA SER A 118 8.92 7.33 -4.64
C SER A 118 7.90 8.24 -5.33
N THR A 119 7.83 9.52 -4.94
CA THR A 119 6.92 10.50 -5.56
C THR A 119 7.34 10.95 -6.96
N THR A 120 8.60 10.71 -7.33
CA THR A 120 9.14 11.06 -8.65
C THR A 120 8.80 10.04 -9.73
N PHE A 121 8.39 8.84 -9.32
CA PHE A 121 7.94 7.76 -10.19
C PHE A 121 6.41 7.65 -10.18
N PRO A 122 5.78 7.11 -11.24
CA PRO A 122 4.45 6.56 -11.08
C PRO A 122 4.48 5.41 -10.07
N ARG A 123 3.34 5.08 -9.49
CA ARG A 123 3.10 3.81 -8.78
C ARG A 123 2.08 2.99 -9.56
N TYR A 124 2.00 1.69 -9.31
CA TYR A 124 0.91 0.87 -9.81
C TYR A 124 -0.07 0.56 -8.69
N GLU A 125 -1.35 0.82 -8.93
CA GLU A 125 -2.45 0.16 -8.22
C GLU A 125 -2.74 -1.15 -8.96
N ILE A 126 -2.71 -2.26 -8.24
CA ILE A 126 -3.00 -3.60 -8.76
C ILE A 126 -4.30 -4.03 -8.10
N GLU A 127 -5.38 -4.09 -8.88
CA GLU A 127 -6.69 -4.54 -8.44
C GLU A 127 -6.83 -6.05 -8.69
N LEU A 128 -7.17 -6.78 -7.64
CA LEU A 128 -7.46 -8.20 -7.67
C LEU A 128 -8.96 -8.37 -7.62
N THR A 129 -9.53 -9.10 -8.59
CA THR A 129 -10.96 -9.41 -8.64
C THR A 129 -11.19 -10.91 -8.63
N ASP A 130 -12.04 -11.37 -7.72
CA ASP A 130 -12.56 -12.74 -7.72
C ASP A 130 -13.57 -12.90 -8.87
N PRO A 131 -13.30 -13.76 -9.87
CA PRO A 131 -14.25 -14.00 -10.96
C PRO A 131 -15.54 -14.71 -10.53
N LEU A 132 -15.58 -15.34 -9.35
CA LEU A 132 -16.75 -16.09 -8.86
C LEU A 132 -17.84 -15.17 -8.30
N ASP A 133 -17.46 -14.09 -7.62
CA ASP A 133 -18.40 -13.21 -6.91
C ASP A 133 -18.13 -11.70 -7.08
N GLY A 134 -17.05 -11.32 -7.78
CA GLY A 134 -16.67 -9.93 -8.01
C GLY A 134 -16.07 -9.23 -6.78
N SER A 135 -15.74 -9.97 -5.72
CA SER A 135 -15.03 -9.43 -4.56
C SER A 135 -13.63 -8.95 -4.92
N LYS A 136 -13.12 -7.95 -4.20
CA LYS A 136 -11.90 -7.22 -4.60
C LYS A 136 -10.90 -7.00 -3.47
N ALA A 137 -9.63 -6.87 -3.83
CA ALA A 137 -8.55 -6.35 -2.98
C ALA A 137 -7.53 -5.60 -3.83
N TRP A 138 -6.63 -4.84 -3.19
CA TRP A 138 -5.65 -4.01 -3.88
C TRP A 138 -4.26 -4.14 -3.28
N VAL A 139 -3.24 -4.11 -4.13
CA VAL A 139 -1.85 -3.89 -3.72
C VAL A 139 -1.24 -2.76 -4.54
N TYR A 140 -0.15 -2.19 -4.04
CA TYR A 140 0.47 -1.00 -4.60
C TYR A 140 1.97 -1.22 -4.79
N LEU A 141 2.41 -1.22 -6.04
CA LEU A 141 3.82 -1.35 -6.39
C LEU A 141 4.45 0.04 -6.53
N TYR A 142 5.49 0.28 -5.74
CA TYR A 142 6.26 1.51 -5.72
C TYR A 142 7.69 1.27 -6.17
N ARG A 143 8.32 2.31 -6.70
CA ARG A 143 9.74 2.35 -7.00
C ARG A 143 10.43 3.40 -6.12
N SER A 144 11.53 3.03 -5.48
CA SER A 144 12.38 3.96 -4.71
C SER A 144 13.73 3.31 -4.40
N SER A 145 14.82 4.08 -4.47
CA SER A 145 16.13 3.65 -3.98
C SER A 145 16.38 4.00 -2.52
N THR A 146 15.51 4.82 -1.90
CA THR A 146 15.59 5.21 -0.49
C THR A 146 14.74 4.33 0.44
N LEU A 147 13.78 3.58 -0.09
CA LEU A 147 13.03 2.59 0.68
C LEU A 147 13.94 1.41 1.05
N VAL A 148 13.65 0.81 2.21
CA VAL A 148 14.32 -0.41 2.70
C VAL A 148 13.27 -1.46 3.07
N PRO A 149 13.57 -2.76 2.91
CA PRO A 149 12.67 -3.82 3.36
C PRO A 149 12.34 -3.67 4.85
N ASP A 150 11.06 -3.77 5.19
CA ASP A 150 10.61 -3.76 6.58
C ASP A 150 10.97 -5.10 7.25
N PRO A 151 11.83 -5.12 8.29
CA PRO A 151 12.22 -6.36 8.97
C PRO A 151 11.07 -7.04 9.71
N GLY A 152 9.91 -6.37 9.86
CA GLY A 152 8.69 -6.96 10.40
C GLY A 152 7.89 -7.79 9.39
N VAL A 153 8.20 -7.69 8.09
CA VAL A 153 7.59 -8.52 7.05
C VAL A 153 8.23 -9.90 7.09
N LEU A 154 7.44 -10.91 7.45
CA LEU A 154 7.89 -12.29 7.59
C LEU A 154 7.73 -13.06 6.28
N ASN A 155 8.68 -13.96 6.01
CA ASN A 155 8.59 -14.90 4.91
C ASN A 155 7.43 -15.89 5.14
N TYR A 156 6.78 -16.30 4.05
CA TYR A 156 5.88 -17.45 4.02
C TYR A 156 6.61 -18.77 4.06
N VAL A 157 7.83 -18.80 3.54
CA VAL A 157 8.65 -19.98 3.44
C VAL A 157 10.11 -19.62 3.57
N ASP A 158 10.86 -20.50 4.25
CA ASP A 158 12.30 -20.38 4.45
C ASP A 158 12.97 -21.69 4.04
N TYR A 159 14.11 -21.56 3.36
CA TYR A 159 14.98 -22.69 3.01
C TYR A 159 16.07 -22.92 4.06
N PHE A 160 16.27 -24.18 4.46
CA PHE A 160 17.33 -24.60 5.37
C PHE A 160 18.14 -25.74 4.76
N ALA A 161 19.42 -25.48 4.44
CA ALA A 161 20.32 -26.53 3.97
C ALA A 161 20.54 -27.63 5.03
N SER A 162 20.69 -28.88 4.60
CA SER A 162 21.02 -29.98 5.52
C SER A 162 22.42 -29.84 6.12
N ASN A 163 22.54 -30.27 7.38
CA ASN A 163 23.82 -30.36 8.10
C ASN A 163 24.68 -31.56 7.66
N THR A 164 24.17 -32.45 6.81
CA THR A 164 24.88 -33.65 6.34
C THR A 164 25.86 -33.37 5.21
N GLY A 165 25.73 -32.21 4.54
CA GLY A 165 26.53 -31.83 3.37
C GLY A 165 26.17 -32.56 2.07
N ASN A 166 25.11 -33.39 2.08
CA ASN A 166 24.57 -34.00 0.86
C ASN A 166 23.78 -32.95 0.08
N ALA A 167 24.08 -32.79 -1.21
CA ALA A 167 23.24 -31.99 -2.11
C ALA A 167 21.85 -32.63 -2.21
N GLY A 168 20.79 -31.80 -2.19
CA GLY A 168 19.39 -32.25 -2.24
C GLY A 168 18.73 -32.44 -0.88
N GLU A 169 19.50 -32.82 0.15
CA GLU A 169 18.96 -32.88 1.51
C GLU A 169 18.82 -31.46 2.07
N ASP A 170 17.60 -31.10 2.44
CA ASP A 170 17.27 -29.81 3.03
C ASP A 170 15.88 -29.86 3.67
N THR A 171 15.55 -28.77 4.35
CA THR A 171 14.28 -28.57 5.00
C THR A 171 13.69 -27.27 4.51
N ILE A 172 12.44 -27.33 4.09
CA ILE A 172 11.67 -26.16 3.71
C ILE A 172 10.57 -25.98 4.74
N ARG A 173 10.60 -24.84 5.44
CA ARG A 173 9.59 -24.51 6.44
C ARG A 173 8.72 -23.39 5.92
N SER A 174 7.46 -23.70 5.68
CA SER A 174 6.45 -22.67 5.43
C SER A 174 5.76 -22.25 6.73
N ARG A 175 4.90 -21.24 6.63
CA ARG A 175 3.97 -20.86 7.71
C ARG A 175 3.03 -21.98 8.14
N TYR A 176 2.86 -23.02 7.31
CA TYR A 176 1.83 -24.05 7.48
C TYR A 176 2.39 -25.46 7.67
N TYR A 177 3.57 -25.75 7.13
CA TYR A 177 4.15 -27.09 7.14
C TYR A 177 5.67 -27.03 7.08
N GLU A 178 6.31 -28.09 7.54
CA GLU A 178 7.71 -28.40 7.35
C GLU A 178 7.81 -29.60 6.41
N LEU A 179 8.63 -29.50 5.38
CA LEU A 179 8.86 -30.57 4.43
C LEU A 179 10.36 -30.77 4.25
N VAL A 180 10.81 -32.00 4.49
CA VAL A 180 12.22 -32.37 4.39
C VAL A 180 12.41 -33.15 3.10
N ASN A 181 13.37 -32.73 2.29
CA ASN A 181 13.75 -33.43 1.08
C ASN A 181 14.93 -34.37 1.35
N ASP A 182 15.00 -35.47 0.61
CA ASP A 182 16.12 -36.40 0.66
C ASP A 182 17.21 -36.03 -0.35
N ARG A 183 18.26 -36.84 -0.47
CA ARG A 183 19.36 -36.61 -1.43
C ARG A 183 18.94 -36.59 -2.90
N THR A 184 17.75 -37.07 -3.24
CA THR A 184 17.20 -37.00 -4.59
C THR A 184 16.43 -35.70 -4.84
N GLY A 185 16.21 -34.91 -3.79
CA GLY A 185 15.48 -33.65 -3.83
C GLY A 185 13.96 -33.82 -3.71
N PHE A 186 13.48 -35.07 -3.58
CA PHE A 186 12.06 -35.36 -3.38
C PHE A 186 11.68 -35.30 -1.89
N PRO A 187 10.41 -34.99 -1.57
CA PRO A 187 9.92 -35.03 -0.20
C PRO A 187 10.06 -36.43 0.42
N LYS A 188 10.59 -36.47 1.64
CA LYS A 188 10.65 -37.69 2.48
C LYS A 188 9.91 -37.55 3.81
N ASP A 189 9.87 -36.33 4.36
CA ASP A 189 9.19 -36.07 5.63
C ASP A 189 8.21 -34.90 5.42
N LEU A 190 6.98 -35.02 5.93
CA LEU A 190 5.98 -33.95 5.97
C LEU A 190 5.47 -33.81 7.40
N THR A 191 5.51 -32.60 7.94
CA THR A 191 4.98 -32.28 9.27
C THR A 191 4.15 -31.01 9.22
N ILE A 192 2.97 -31.03 9.84
CA ILE A 192 2.20 -29.80 10.11
C ILE A 192 2.42 -29.46 11.59
N PRO A 193 3.25 -28.45 11.91
CA PRO A 193 3.69 -28.21 13.27
C PRO A 193 2.54 -27.71 14.16
N VAL A 194 2.70 -27.86 15.48
CA VAL A 194 1.73 -27.36 16.47
C VAL A 194 1.47 -25.86 16.32
N SER A 195 2.48 -25.07 15.95
CA SER A 195 2.35 -23.64 15.68
C SER A 195 1.48 -23.32 14.46
N ALA A 196 1.34 -24.27 13.53
CA ALA A 196 0.49 -24.18 12.35
C ALA A 196 -0.84 -24.94 12.51
N GLY A 197 -1.15 -25.46 13.70
CA GLY A 197 -2.44 -26.10 14.00
C GLY A 197 -2.53 -27.61 13.74
N GLY A 198 -1.41 -28.29 13.48
CA GLY A 198 -1.31 -29.76 13.51
C GLY A 198 -0.87 -30.27 14.88
N ASN A 199 -0.51 -31.56 14.97
CA ASN A 199 0.04 -32.17 16.19
C ASN A 199 1.58 -32.24 16.20
N GLY A 200 2.23 -31.91 15.06
CA GLY A 200 3.69 -31.95 14.91
C GLY A 200 4.28 -33.34 14.64
N GLU A 201 3.47 -34.36 14.40
CA GLU A 201 3.94 -35.66 13.94
C GLU A 201 4.31 -35.61 12.45
N GLU A 202 5.30 -36.41 12.09
CA GLU A 202 5.73 -36.63 10.71
C GLU A 202 4.84 -37.72 10.09
N ILE A 203 4.21 -37.44 8.95
CA ILE A 203 3.14 -38.27 8.39
C ILE A 203 3.40 -38.81 6.98
N LEU A 204 4.45 -38.37 6.29
CA LEU A 204 4.80 -38.89 4.96
C LEU A 204 5.61 -40.19 5.12
N ASP A 205 5.32 -41.18 4.29
CA ASP A 205 6.26 -42.28 4.04
C ASP A 205 7.06 -41.96 2.78
N VAL A 206 6.38 -41.95 1.62
CA VAL A 206 7.01 -41.75 0.32
C VAL A 206 6.06 -41.06 -0.66
N LEU A 207 6.59 -40.10 -1.43
CA LEU A 207 5.95 -39.67 -2.68
C LEU A 207 6.24 -40.72 -3.76
N LYS A 208 5.26 -41.58 -4.04
CA LYS A 208 5.41 -42.74 -4.90
C LYS A 208 5.20 -42.39 -6.36
N PHE A 209 6.15 -42.82 -7.17
CA PHE A 209 5.98 -42.96 -8.60
C PHE A 209 5.95 -44.46 -8.96
N ARG A 210 5.04 -44.89 -9.84
CA ARG A 210 5.03 -46.26 -10.37
C ARG A 210 4.77 -46.24 -11.87
N ALA A 211 5.57 -46.99 -12.62
CA ALA A 211 5.27 -47.30 -14.01
C ALA A 211 5.49 -48.78 -14.33
N ASN A 212 4.49 -49.42 -14.93
CA ASN A 212 4.63 -50.78 -15.45
C ASN A 212 4.92 -50.73 -16.94
N THR A 213 6.09 -51.20 -17.34
CA THR A 213 6.48 -51.28 -18.75
C THR A 213 6.48 -52.71 -19.28
N SER A 214 6.61 -52.89 -20.59
CA SER A 214 6.72 -54.23 -21.19
C SER A 214 7.97 -55.02 -20.78
N LEU A 215 9.00 -54.37 -20.23
CA LEU A 215 10.28 -55.01 -19.90
C LEU A 215 10.63 -54.96 -18.41
N ALA A 216 10.23 -53.92 -17.69
CA ALA A 216 10.52 -53.73 -16.27
C ALA A 216 9.49 -52.85 -15.57
N ASN A 217 9.35 -53.02 -14.26
CA ASN A 217 8.63 -52.06 -13.42
C ASN A 217 9.61 -50.98 -12.95
N ILE A 218 9.08 -49.77 -12.83
CA ILE A 218 9.82 -48.58 -12.42
C ILE A 218 9.12 -47.99 -11.20
N ASP A 219 9.91 -47.60 -10.21
CA ASP A 219 9.48 -46.87 -9.03
C ASP A 219 10.43 -45.69 -8.72
N GLU A 220 10.13 -44.91 -7.68
CA GLU A 220 10.97 -43.76 -7.30
C GLU A 220 12.39 -44.17 -6.86
N SER A 221 12.63 -45.42 -6.46
CA SER A 221 13.97 -45.88 -6.11
C SER A 221 14.90 -46.01 -7.32
N ASN A 222 14.34 -46.03 -8.53
CA ASN A 222 15.08 -45.99 -9.79
C ASN A 222 15.63 -44.60 -10.13
N ILE A 223 15.21 -43.55 -9.41
CA ILE A 223 15.59 -42.17 -9.70
C ILE A 223 16.94 -41.85 -9.07
N THR A 224 17.84 -41.25 -9.84
CA THR A 224 19.09 -40.66 -9.35
C THR A 224 19.12 -39.18 -9.70
N ALA A 225 19.30 -38.30 -8.73
CA ALA A 225 19.47 -36.88 -8.97
C ALA A 225 20.93 -36.54 -9.29
N ASN A 226 21.13 -35.78 -10.37
CA ASN A 226 22.41 -35.32 -10.86
C ASN A 226 22.69 -33.87 -10.43
N SER A 227 21.65 -33.02 -10.44
CA SER A 227 21.70 -31.62 -10.03
C SER A 227 20.36 -31.20 -9.42
N ILE A 228 20.40 -30.48 -8.31
CA ILE A 228 19.21 -30.07 -7.55
C ILE A 228 19.33 -28.59 -7.14
N PRO A 229 19.32 -27.63 -8.09
CA PRO A 229 19.38 -26.22 -7.76
C PRO A 229 18.09 -25.75 -7.08
N PHE A 230 18.21 -24.71 -6.25
CA PHE A 230 17.07 -24.06 -5.61
C PHE A 230 17.19 -22.52 -5.69
N LYS A 231 16.03 -21.84 -5.66
CA LYS A 231 15.92 -20.39 -5.44
C LYS A 231 15.07 -20.14 -4.19
N ASP A 232 15.62 -19.38 -3.25
CA ASP A 232 14.93 -19.01 -2.01
C ASP A 232 14.22 -17.66 -2.19
N GLY A 233 13.07 -17.50 -1.54
CA GLY A 233 12.21 -16.34 -1.73
C GLY A 233 11.18 -16.19 -0.61
N GLN A 234 10.71 -14.94 -0.40
CA GLN A 234 9.83 -14.64 0.73
C GLN A 234 8.47 -15.34 0.64
N VAL A 235 7.98 -15.65 -0.56
CA VAL A 235 6.65 -16.21 -0.80
C VAL A 235 6.75 -17.70 -1.10
N ARG A 236 7.69 -18.11 -1.94
CA ARG A 236 7.90 -19.49 -2.40
C ARG A 236 9.38 -19.80 -2.61
N VAL A 237 9.76 -21.05 -2.31
CA VAL A 237 11.05 -21.65 -2.72
C VAL A 237 10.81 -22.44 -4.00
N LEU A 238 11.73 -22.32 -4.95
CA LEU A 238 11.75 -23.08 -6.20
C LEU A 238 12.85 -24.14 -6.16
N ARG A 239 12.58 -25.33 -6.71
CA ARG A 239 13.58 -26.39 -6.91
C ARG A 239 13.44 -27.00 -8.28
N GLN A 240 14.54 -27.32 -8.94
CA GLN A 240 14.54 -28.18 -10.12
C GLN A 240 15.30 -29.45 -9.81
N ILE A 241 14.80 -30.60 -10.29
CA ILE A 241 15.46 -31.88 -10.15
C ILE A 241 15.89 -32.34 -11.54
N VAL A 242 17.21 -32.32 -11.78
CA VAL A 242 17.81 -32.89 -12.99
C VAL A 242 18.40 -34.23 -12.60
N GLY A 243 17.98 -35.29 -13.26
CA GLY A 243 18.33 -36.64 -12.87
C GLY A 243 18.38 -37.64 -14.01
N THR A 244 18.62 -38.89 -13.65
CA THR A 244 18.59 -40.05 -14.52
C THR A 244 17.73 -41.12 -13.86
N LEU A 245 16.79 -41.66 -14.63
CA LEU A 245 15.96 -42.80 -14.27
C LEU A 245 16.63 -44.09 -14.76
N LYS A 246 16.97 -44.98 -13.83
CA LYS A 246 17.67 -46.24 -14.13
C LYS A 246 16.71 -47.41 -14.21
N VAL A 247 16.48 -47.91 -15.42
CA VAL A 247 15.58 -49.05 -15.67
C VAL A 247 16.40 -50.32 -15.78
N ASN A 248 16.27 -51.18 -14.76
CA ASN A 248 16.95 -52.48 -14.73
C ASN A 248 16.26 -53.46 -15.69
N LEU A 249 16.89 -53.77 -16.81
CA LEU A 249 16.29 -54.64 -17.84
C LEU A 249 16.63 -56.12 -17.58
N PRO A 250 15.73 -57.06 -17.95
CA PRO A 250 15.99 -58.48 -17.78
C PRO A 250 17.17 -58.93 -18.66
N PHE A 251 17.99 -59.83 -18.10
CA PHE A 251 19.15 -60.40 -18.81
C PHE A 251 18.71 -61.04 -20.15
N PRO A 252 19.40 -60.79 -21.27
CA PRO A 252 20.76 -60.25 -21.42
C PRO A 252 20.86 -58.76 -21.80
N LEU A 253 19.82 -57.95 -21.59
CA LEU A 253 19.84 -56.54 -21.99
C LEU A 253 20.64 -55.67 -20.98
N PRO A 254 21.40 -54.67 -21.45
CA PRO A 254 21.99 -53.67 -20.57
C PRO A 254 20.89 -52.77 -19.97
N ASP A 255 21.12 -52.24 -18.78
CA ASP A 255 20.21 -51.27 -18.15
C ASP A 255 20.05 -50.03 -19.03
N LEU A 256 18.88 -49.39 -18.91
CA LEU A 256 18.54 -48.18 -19.65
C LEU A 256 18.56 -46.99 -18.69
N ASP A 257 19.42 -46.02 -18.99
CA ASP A 257 19.50 -44.74 -18.31
C ASP A 257 18.71 -43.69 -19.12
N LEU A 258 17.72 -43.07 -18.49
CA LEU A 258 16.88 -42.04 -19.10
C LEU A 258 17.07 -40.73 -18.34
N ASP A 259 17.69 -39.75 -18.98
CA ASP A 259 17.82 -38.43 -18.38
C ASP A 259 16.46 -37.73 -18.34
N PHE A 260 16.15 -37.11 -17.21
CA PHE A 260 14.95 -36.30 -17.05
C PHE A 260 15.27 -34.99 -16.34
N ASN A 261 14.45 -33.99 -16.61
CA ASN A 261 14.44 -32.73 -15.91
C ASN A 261 13.01 -32.47 -15.47
N THR A 262 12.78 -32.26 -14.18
CA THR A 262 11.45 -31.87 -13.71
C THR A 262 11.21 -30.41 -14.07
N PRO A 263 9.97 -30.02 -14.40
CA PRO A 263 9.54 -28.66 -14.15
C PRO A 263 9.88 -28.24 -12.70
N PRO A 264 10.06 -26.93 -12.44
CA PRO A 264 10.33 -26.47 -11.08
C PRO A 264 9.23 -26.88 -10.11
N ALA A 265 9.63 -27.51 -9.01
CA ALA A 265 8.79 -27.68 -7.85
C ALA A 265 8.67 -26.35 -7.10
N PHE A 266 7.45 -26.01 -6.69
CA PHE A 266 7.13 -24.84 -5.89
C PHE A 266 6.82 -25.32 -4.48
N TYR A 267 7.38 -24.67 -3.45
CA TYR A 267 7.14 -25.04 -2.05
C TYR A 267 6.24 -24.05 -1.31
N TYR A 268 5.44 -23.26 -2.03
CA TYR A 268 4.28 -22.58 -1.47
C TYR A 268 3.38 -21.93 -2.57
N PRO A 269 2.12 -22.39 -2.76
CA PRO A 269 1.63 -23.72 -2.33
C PRO A 269 2.52 -24.83 -2.92
N PHE A 270 2.51 -26.01 -2.30
CA PHE A 270 3.37 -27.09 -2.76
C PHE A 270 2.88 -27.63 -4.11
N SER A 271 3.76 -27.71 -5.09
CA SER A 271 3.51 -28.45 -6.32
C SER A 271 4.79 -29.00 -6.91
N ILE A 272 4.71 -30.18 -7.48
CA ILE A 272 5.80 -30.82 -8.22
C ILE A 272 5.19 -31.47 -9.46
N SER A 273 5.98 -31.54 -10.52
CA SER A 273 5.56 -32.16 -11.77
C SER A 273 6.68 -33.06 -12.27
N ILE A 274 6.29 -34.18 -12.87
CA ILE A 274 7.22 -35.11 -13.52
C ILE A 274 6.74 -35.27 -14.97
N ASP A 275 7.56 -34.77 -15.90
CA ASP A 275 7.35 -34.93 -17.33
C ASP A 275 7.90 -36.28 -17.81
N ILE A 276 7.10 -37.00 -18.59
CA ILE A 276 7.39 -38.33 -19.11
C ILE A 276 7.15 -38.32 -20.62
N ASP A 277 8.21 -38.56 -21.40
CA ASP A 277 8.13 -38.75 -22.85
C ASP A 277 8.17 -40.25 -23.20
N ILE A 278 6.99 -40.86 -23.46
CA ILE A 278 6.92 -42.29 -23.82
C ILE A 278 7.55 -42.60 -25.18
N PRO A 279 7.37 -41.80 -26.25
CA PRO A 279 8.04 -42.03 -27.54
C PRO A 279 9.56 -42.27 -27.44
N ASP A 280 10.23 -41.67 -26.46
CA ASP A 280 11.67 -41.85 -26.22
C ASP A 280 11.99 -43.14 -25.45
N LEU A 281 10.98 -43.84 -24.92
CA LEU A 281 11.11 -45.11 -24.25
C LEU A 281 11.09 -46.28 -25.25
N PRO A 282 12.02 -47.25 -25.15
CA PRO A 282 12.01 -48.45 -26.00
C PRO A 282 10.99 -49.51 -25.54
N VAL A 283 10.00 -49.12 -24.73
CA VAL A 283 9.05 -50.00 -24.04
C VAL A 283 7.64 -49.44 -24.08
N SER A 284 6.63 -50.31 -24.03
CA SER A 284 5.24 -49.86 -23.86
C SER A 284 4.93 -49.64 -22.38
N VAL A 285 4.28 -48.54 -22.03
CA VAL A 285 3.80 -48.25 -20.67
C VAL A 285 2.35 -48.68 -20.54
N SER A 286 2.06 -49.47 -19.51
CA SER A 286 0.74 -50.07 -19.25
C SER A 286 0.04 -49.54 -17.99
N LEU A 287 0.82 -48.92 -17.11
CA LEU A 287 0.37 -48.24 -15.89
C LEU A 287 1.34 -47.11 -15.60
N ALA A 288 0.79 -45.96 -15.20
CA ALA A 288 1.52 -44.87 -14.58
C ALA A 288 0.73 -44.42 -13.34
N ARG A 289 1.39 -44.21 -12.22
CA ARG A 289 0.78 -43.76 -10.97
C ARG A 289 1.70 -42.76 -10.28
N GLU A 290 1.11 -41.68 -9.81
CA GLU A 290 1.71 -40.80 -8.83
C GLU A 290 0.79 -40.81 -7.61
N SER A 291 1.35 -41.00 -6.42
CA SER A 291 0.59 -41.03 -5.18
C SER A 291 1.43 -40.62 -3.98
N ILE A 292 0.79 -40.12 -2.94
CA ILE A 292 1.41 -39.79 -1.66
C ILE A 292 0.99 -40.85 -0.64
N ASP A 293 1.95 -41.64 -0.19
CA ASP A 293 1.71 -42.61 0.88
C ASP A 293 2.06 -42.03 2.23
N LEU A 294 1.16 -42.19 3.18
CA LEU A 294 1.39 -41.75 4.55
C LEU A 294 1.92 -42.91 5.38
N ASN A 295 2.57 -42.58 6.50
CA ASN A 295 3.03 -43.57 7.44
C ASN A 295 1.99 -43.83 8.55
N ALA A 296 2.31 -44.75 9.46
CA ALA A 296 1.41 -45.16 10.54
C ALA A 296 0.92 -44.02 11.45
N ASN A 297 1.59 -42.86 11.50
CA ASN A 297 1.13 -41.70 12.27
C ASN A 297 -0.16 -41.07 11.70
N ALA A 298 -0.52 -41.36 10.44
CA ALA A 298 -1.80 -40.96 9.85
C ALA A 298 -2.99 -41.83 10.33
N THR A 299 -2.76 -42.85 11.14
CA THR A 299 -3.82 -43.72 11.68
C THR A 299 -4.87 -42.90 12.44
N GLY A 300 -6.12 -43.01 12.01
CA GLY A 300 -7.27 -42.30 12.57
C GLY A 300 -7.69 -41.06 11.77
N MET A 301 -6.85 -40.58 10.85
CA MET A 301 -7.23 -39.53 9.90
C MET A 301 -8.36 -40.00 8.98
N LYS A 302 -9.06 -39.04 8.36
CA LYS A 302 -10.21 -39.29 7.49
C LYS A 302 -9.93 -38.93 6.04
N PHE A 303 -10.07 -39.92 5.16
CA PHE A 303 -10.04 -39.72 3.71
C PHE A 303 -11.43 -39.37 3.18
N VAL A 304 -11.52 -38.33 2.36
CA VAL A 304 -12.73 -37.84 1.69
C VAL A 304 -12.37 -37.45 0.25
N ASN A 305 -13.27 -37.73 -0.69
CA ASN A 305 -13.26 -37.13 -2.02
C ASN A 305 -14.71 -36.76 -2.42
N PRO A 306 -14.97 -36.12 -3.57
CA PRO A 306 -16.32 -35.74 -3.98
C PRO A 306 -17.33 -36.87 -4.12
N HIS A 307 -16.86 -38.10 -4.37
CA HIS A 307 -17.70 -39.29 -4.51
C HIS A 307 -17.92 -40.05 -3.19
N ASN A 308 -17.07 -39.79 -2.19
CA ASN A 308 -17.11 -40.38 -0.84
C ASN A 308 -17.22 -39.28 0.21
N PRO A 309 -18.41 -38.67 0.40
CA PRO A 309 -18.57 -37.53 1.30
C PRO A 309 -18.48 -37.91 2.79
N SER A 310 -18.47 -36.89 3.65
CA SER A 310 -18.40 -37.00 5.12
C SER A 310 -19.35 -38.08 5.70
N PRO A 311 -18.89 -38.91 6.66
CA PRO A 311 -17.70 -38.75 7.50
C PRO A 311 -16.37 -39.22 6.88
N GLY A 312 -16.36 -39.73 5.65
CA GLY A 312 -15.16 -40.27 5.00
C GLY A 312 -14.76 -41.67 5.49
N LEU A 313 -13.70 -42.21 4.89
CA LEU A 313 -13.06 -43.47 5.28
C LEU A 313 -12.02 -43.21 6.36
N THR A 314 -11.82 -44.18 7.26
CA THR A 314 -10.79 -44.05 8.32
C THR A 314 -9.51 -44.67 7.81
N ILE A 315 -8.41 -43.95 7.92
CA ILE A 315 -7.09 -44.55 7.71
C ILE A 315 -6.78 -45.39 8.94
N ASP A 316 -6.88 -46.72 8.84
CA ASP A 316 -6.60 -47.65 9.93
C ASP A 316 -5.75 -48.87 9.48
N GLY A 317 -5.24 -48.83 8.25
CA GLY A 317 -4.45 -49.88 7.64
C GLY A 317 -5.28 -51.10 7.22
N VAL A 318 -6.61 -50.97 7.10
CA VAL A 318 -7.50 -52.02 6.63
C VAL A 318 -8.04 -51.67 5.24
N PRO A 319 -7.94 -52.57 4.24
CA PRO A 319 -8.38 -52.27 2.88
C PRO A 319 -9.84 -51.81 2.76
N ASP A 320 -10.02 -50.62 2.19
CA ASP A 320 -11.33 -50.06 1.83
C ASP A 320 -11.62 -50.13 0.32
N SER A 321 -12.81 -49.70 -0.09
CA SER A 321 -13.21 -49.62 -1.51
C SER A 321 -14.00 -48.33 -1.82
N PRO A 322 -13.35 -47.15 -1.77
CA PRO A 322 -13.98 -45.88 -2.15
C PRO A 322 -14.36 -45.83 -3.64
N ASP A 323 -15.28 -44.93 -3.98
CA ASP A 323 -15.46 -44.52 -5.37
C ASP A 323 -14.28 -43.63 -5.82
N LEU A 324 -13.53 -44.10 -6.82
CA LEU A 324 -12.31 -43.50 -7.32
C LEU A 324 -12.48 -42.91 -8.73
N THR A 325 -13.73 -42.69 -9.17
CA THR A 325 -14.02 -42.12 -10.48
C THR A 325 -13.40 -40.72 -10.62
N ILE A 326 -12.86 -40.43 -11.80
CA ILE A 326 -12.45 -39.08 -12.21
C ILE A 326 -13.58 -38.43 -13.01
N ASP A 327 -13.91 -37.18 -12.67
CA ASP A 327 -14.81 -36.34 -13.43
C ASP A 327 -14.01 -35.49 -14.44
N ASP A 328 -14.01 -35.93 -15.70
CA ASP A 328 -13.33 -35.24 -16.81
C ASP A 328 -14.02 -33.97 -17.26
N LEU A 329 -15.32 -33.84 -16.99
CA LEU A 329 -16.10 -32.67 -17.38
C LEU A 329 -15.90 -31.53 -16.38
N LEU A 330 -15.53 -31.85 -15.14
CA LEU A 330 -15.21 -30.90 -14.09
C LEU A 330 -13.88 -31.27 -13.44
N PRO A 331 -12.72 -31.03 -14.09
CA PRO A 331 -11.42 -31.53 -13.63
C PRO A 331 -11.04 -31.16 -12.18
N GLY A 332 -11.49 -30.01 -11.66
CA GLY A 332 -11.21 -29.67 -10.26
C GLY A 332 -12.15 -30.33 -9.25
N ASN A 333 -13.14 -31.13 -9.67
CA ASN A 333 -13.85 -32.06 -8.77
C ASN A 333 -13.00 -33.33 -8.46
N ASN A 334 -11.75 -33.41 -8.90
CA ASN A 334 -10.87 -34.54 -8.64
C ASN A 334 -9.90 -34.26 -7.48
N TRP A 335 -10.40 -33.61 -6.42
CA TRP A 335 -9.63 -33.38 -5.20
C TRP A 335 -9.76 -34.56 -4.23
N MET A 336 -8.71 -34.79 -3.46
CA MET A 336 -8.72 -35.70 -2.32
C MET A 336 -8.33 -34.93 -1.06
N TYR A 337 -8.93 -35.30 0.05
CA TYR A 337 -8.82 -34.63 1.34
C TYR A 337 -8.51 -35.68 2.41
N ILE A 338 -7.49 -35.41 3.21
CA ILE A 338 -7.14 -36.20 4.39
C ILE A 338 -7.08 -35.26 5.59
N ASN A 339 -7.78 -35.57 6.68
CA ASN A 339 -7.80 -34.71 7.86
C ASN A 339 -7.82 -35.49 9.17
N GLY A 340 -7.04 -35.00 10.13
CA GLY A 340 -7.03 -35.45 11.51
C GLY A 340 -6.31 -34.46 12.42
N PRO A 341 -6.00 -34.85 13.67
CA PRO A 341 -5.19 -34.05 14.59
C PRO A 341 -3.82 -33.67 14.03
N GLU A 342 -3.27 -34.47 13.13
CA GLU A 342 -2.00 -34.27 12.44
C GLU A 342 -2.03 -33.02 11.56
N GLY A 343 -3.19 -32.72 10.97
CA GLY A 343 -3.41 -31.59 10.09
C GLY A 343 -4.39 -31.95 8.97
N THR A 344 -4.49 -31.08 7.96
CA THR A 344 -5.28 -31.32 6.76
C THR A 344 -4.39 -31.33 5.52
N ILE A 345 -4.52 -32.35 4.69
CA ILE A 345 -3.94 -32.42 3.34
C ILE A 345 -5.09 -32.30 2.34
N VAL A 346 -5.00 -31.34 1.42
CA VAL A 346 -5.85 -31.27 0.23
C VAL A 346 -4.94 -31.31 -0.97
N HIS A 347 -5.11 -32.30 -1.82
CA HIS A 347 -4.29 -32.42 -3.02
C HIS A 347 -5.09 -32.65 -4.29
N PHE A 348 -4.45 -32.22 -5.36
CA PHE A 348 -4.94 -32.26 -6.72
C PHE A 348 -3.91 -33.00 -7.56
N PHE A 349 -4.42 -33.85 -8.45
CA PHE A 349 -3.64 -34.55 -9.45
C PHE A 349 -4.23 -34.21 -10.82
N PRO A 350 -3.91 -33.04 -11.39
CA PRO A 350 -4.31 -32.71 -12.74
C PRO A 350 -3.87 -33.82 -13.69
N THR A 351 -4.80 -34.34 -14.49
CA THR A 351 -4.47 -35.33 -15.53
C THR A 351 -4.90 -34.81 -16.87
N ASP A 352 -4.05 -34.95 -17.88
CA ASP A 352 -4.45 -34.69 -19.26
C ASP A 352 -5.60 -35.64 -19.65
N PRO A 353 -6.75 -35.11 -20.12
CA PRO A 353 -7.91 -35.90 -20.47
C PRO A 353 -7.66 -36.90 -21.62
N THR A 354 -6.51 -36.86 -22.29
CA THR A 354 -6.16 -37.73 -23.42
C THR A 354 -5.27 -38.92 -23.08
N LEU A 355 -4.81 -39.05 -21.82
CA LEU A 355 -3.86 -40.09 -21.43
C LEU A 355 -4.52 -41.40 -20.99
N GLY A 356 -4.16 -42.47 -21.70
CA GLY A 356 -4.63 -43.82 -21.42
C GLY A 356 -6.12 -44.01 -21.71
N ASN A 357 -6.55 -45.28 -21.75
CA ASN A 357 -7.98 -45.60 -21.95
C ASN A 357 -8.74 -45.71 -20.62
N THR A 358 -8.05 -45.69 -19.48
CA THR A 358 -8.65 -45.81 -18.15
C THR A 358 -7.83 -45.00 -17.15
N ARG A 359 -8.49 -44.07 -16.47
CA ARG A 359 -7.93 -43.25 -15.39
C ARG A 359 -8.87 -43.25 -14.20
N GLN A 360 -8.29 -43.19 -13.01
CA GLN A 360 -9.02 -43.14 -11.76
C GLN A 360 -8.15 -42.48 -10.69
N LEU A 361 -8.78 -41.93 -9.67
CA LEU A 361 -8.11 -41.65 -8.42
C LEU A 361 -7.53 -42.96 -7.85
N PHE A 362 -6.55 -42.84 -6.97
CA PHE A 362 -5.92 -43.95 -6.29
C PHE A 362 -6.11 -43.81 -4.79
N TYR A 363 -6.48 -44.90 -4.13
CA TYR A 363 -6.56 -45.00 -2.67
C TYR A 363 -6.14 -46.40 -2.23
N MET A 364 -5.23 -46.49 -1.26
CA MET A 364 -4.86 -47.74 -0.62
C MET A 364 -4.59 -47.53 0.87
N ASP A 365 -5.26 -48.32 1.70
CA ASP A 365 -5.04 -48.36 3.16
C ASP A 365 -4.89 -49.82 3.56
N ASP A 366 -3.65 -50.31 3.63
CA ASP A 366 -3.33 -51.71 3.89
C ASP A 366 -1.98 -51.82 4.59
N ASN A 367 -2.00 -52.15 5.88
CA ASN A 367 -0.79 -52.32 6.67
C ASN A 367 -0.17 -53.73 6.56
N SER A 368 -0.66 -54.58 5.66
CA SER A 368 0.00 -55.84 5.37
C SER A 368 1.32 -55.60 4.62
N ILE A 369 2.37 -56.29 5.06
CA ILE A 369 3.71 -56.11 4.49
C ILE A 369 3.70 -56.51 3.01
N ASN A 370 3.94 -55.54 2.12
CA ASN A 370 4.09 -55.72 0.69
C ASN A 370 5.55 -55.50 0.28
N ASN A 371 6.29 -56.56 -0.04
CA ASN A 371 7.69 -56.45 -0.45
C ASN A 371 7.91 -55.76 -1.81
N ASN A 372 6.84 -55.54 -2.59
CA ASN A 372 6.91 -54.77 -3.83
C ASN A 372 6.64 -53.29 -3.60
N ASP A 373 6.35 -52.89 -2.36
CA ASP A 373 6.21 -51.51 -2.00
C ASP A 373 7.52 -50.94 -1.47
N THR A 374 7.67 -49.63 -1.64
CA THR A 374 8.83 -48.87 -1.17
C THR A 374 8.50 -48.21 0.17
N GLY A 375 9.44 -47.45 0.74
CA GLY A 375 9.26 -46.87 2.07
C GLY A 375 9.20 -47.93 3.17
N ASP A 376 8.17 -47.90 4.01
CA ASP A 376 7.99 -48.80 5.15
C ASP A 376 7.36 -50.17 4.79
N LYS A 377 6.99 -50.36 3.51
CA LYS A 377 6.35 -51.55 2.92
C LYS A 377 4.90 -51.78 3.32
N MET A 378 4.26 -50.79 3.92
CA MET A 378 2.84 -50.74 4.24
C MET A 378 2.25 -49.54 3.48
N SER A 379 0.94 -49.38 3.52
CA SER A 379 0.30 -48.19 2.97
C SER A 379 -0.76 -47.68 3.93
N TYR A 380 -0.67 -46.40 4.30
CA TYR A 380 -1.67 -45.74 5.13
C TYR A 380 -2.26 -44.59 4.33
N GLY A 381 -3.49 -44.74 3.86
CA GLY A 381 -4.15 -43.72 3.05
C GLY A 381 -3.35 -43.23 1.83
N ASP A 382 -2.64 -44.13 1.14
CA ASP A 382 -1.90 -43.86 -0.10
C ASP A 382 -2.86 -43.32 -1.15
N THR A 383 -2.71 -42.05 -1.50
CA THR A 383 -3.68 -41.28 -2.26
C THR A 383 -3.05 -40.66 -3.48
N GLY A 384 -3.70 -40.80 -4.64
CA GLY A 384 -3.09 -40.33 -5.88
C GLY A 384 -3.95 -40.44 -7.12
N VAL A 385 -3.28 -40.57 -8.25
CA VAL A 385 -3.92 -40.84 -9.53
C VAL A 385 -3.25 -42.01 -10.22
N GLN A 386 -4.06 -42.85 -10.85
CA GLN A 386 -3.59 -43.99 -11.61
C GLN A 386 -4.16 -43.97 -13.02
N ILE A 387 -3.26 -44.07 -13.99
CA ILE A 387 -3.55 -44.22 -15.41
C ILE A 387 -3.19 -45.66 -15.81
N SER A 388 -4.04 -46.32 -16.57
CA SER A 388 -3.86 -47.72 -16.95
C SER A 388 -4.34 -48.00 -18.37
N GLY A 389 -3.85 -49.11 -18.94
CA GLY A 389 -4.10 -49.50 -20.33
C GLY A 389 -2.96 -49.06 -21.24
N SER A 390 -3.21 -48.89 -22.53
CA SER A 390 -2.17 -48.46 -23.46
C SER A 390 -1.90 -46.96 -23.29
N ILE A 391 -0.81 -46.60 -22.61
CA ILE A 391 -0.37 -45.22 -22.45
C ILE A 391 0.64 -44.89 -23.57
N SER A 392 0.46 -43.76 -24.24
CA SER A 392 1.31 -43.31 -25.34
C SER A 392 1.35 -41.79 -25.42
N GLY A 393 2.43 -41.23 -25.95
CA GLY A 393 2.65 -39.79 -26.03
C GLY A 393 3.44 -39.24 -24.84
N SER A 394 3.71 -37.95 -24.86
CA SER A 394 4.37 -37.24 -23.76
C SER A 394 3.32 -36.69 -22.80
N PHE A 395 3.58 -36.78 -21.50
CA PHE A 395 2.67 -36.31 -20.47
C PHE A 395 3.35 -35.90 -19.18
N SER A 396 2.64 -35.11 -18.38
CA SER A 396 3.05 -34.71 -17.04
C SER A 396 2.19 -35.42 -15.99
N LEU A 397 2.84 -35.88 -14.92
CA LEU A 397 2.17 -36.21 -13.67
C LEU A 397 2.36 -35.01 -12.74
N ASP A 398 1.29 -34.23 -12.58
CA ASP A 398 1.29 -33.03 -11.76
C ASP A 398 0.71 -33.36 -10.39
N TYR A 399 1.43 -32.94 -9.35
CA TYR A 399 0.95 -32.94 -7.98
C TYR A 399 0.89 -31.51 -7.44
N LYS A 400 -0.25 -31.17 -6.84
CA LYS A 400 -0.38 -29.92 -6.05
C LYS A 400 -1.01 -30.22 -4.70
N GLY A 401 -0.31 -29.85 -3.64
CA GLY A 401 -0.71 -30.08 -2.25
C GLY A 401 -0.88 -28.79 -1.46
N TYR A 402 -1.99 -28.70 -0.74
CA TYR A 402 -2.23 -27.74 0.33
C TYR A 402 -2.16 -28.46 1.67
N PHE A 403 -1.20 -28.08 2.50
CA PHE A 403 -1.02 -28.59 3.85
C PHE A 403 -1.47 -27.53 4.84
N LEU A 404 -2.57 -27.78 5.55
CA LEU A 404 -3.31 -26.81 6.36
C LEU A 404 -3.46 -27.29 7.81
N ASP A 405 -3.92 -26.41 8.69
CA ASP A 405 -4.24 -26.74 10.08
C ASP A 405 -5.28 -27.87 10.19
N SER A 406 -5.31 -28.53 11.34
CA SER A 406 -6.28 -29.61 11.61
C SER A 406 -7.71 -29.09 11.64
N ASN A 407 -8.67 -29.98 11.36
CA ASN A 407 -10.11 -29.73 11.44
C ASN A 407 -10.67 -28.76 10.38
N GLN A 408 -10.02 -28.67 9.22
CA GLN A 408 -10.63 -27.97 8.09
C GLN A 408 -11.95 -28.65 7.69
N PRO A 409 -13.00 -27.90 7.30
CA PRO A 409 -14.24 -28.52 6.84
C PRO A 409 -14.01 -29.25 5.51
N SER A 410 -14.68 -30.39 5.28
CA SER A 410 -14.53 -31.14 4.02
C SER A 410 -14.93 -30.35 2.77
N SER A 411 -15.65 -29.23 2.93
CA SER A 411 -15.95 -28.30 1.84
C SER A 411 -14.71 -27.56 1.31
N ILE A 412 -13.59 -27.55 2.05
CA ILE A 412 -12.37 -26.85 1.64
C ILE A 412 -11.82 -27.37 0.31
N GLY A 413 -11.96 -28.68 0.03
CA GLY A 413 -11.57 -29.27 -1.25
C GLY A 413 -12.31 -28.63 -2.43
N ASN A 414 -13.64 -28.48 -2.31
CA ASN A 414 -14.45 -27.79 -3.31
C ASN A 414 -14.08 -26.30 -3.44
N THR A 415 -13.78 -25.63 -2.33
CA THR A 415 -13.38 -24.22 -2.34
C THR A 415 -12.06 -24.01 -3.08
N LEU A 416 -11.03 -24.80 -2.74
CA LEU A 416 -9.73 -24.73 -3.40
C LEU A 416 -9.82 -25.10 -4.88
N ALA A 417 -10.58 -26.15 -5.21
CA ALA A 417 -10.89 -26.53 -6.59
C ALA A 417 -11.48 -25.38 -7.41
N GLN A 418 -12.43 -24.63 -6.84
CA GLN A 418 -13.03 -23.47 -7.50
C GLN A 418 -12.01 -22.35 -7.72
N PHE A 419 -11.09 -22.14 -6.79
CA PHE A 419 -10.03 -21.13 -6.92
C PHE A 419 -9.03 -21.48 -8.02
N GLU A 420 -8.66 -22.76 -8.17
CA GLU A 420 -7.80 -23.25 -9.25
C GLU A 420 -8.45 -23.08 -10.62
N GLN A 421 -9.72 -23.45 -10.75
CA GLN A 421 -10.46 -23.34 -12.02
C GLN A 421 -10.78 -21.90 -12.41
N ASN A 422 -10.78 -20.97 -11.46
CA ASN A 422 -11.19 -19.58 -11.67
C ASN A 422 -10.15 -18.65 -11.04
N PRO A 423 -8.94 -18.54 -11.63
CA PRO A 423 -7.86 -17.72 -11.10
C PRO A 423 -8.25 -16.25 -11.02
N ILE A 424 -7.62 -15.53 -10.09
CA ILE A 424 -7.90 -14.10 -9.86
C ILE A 424 -7.64 -13.30 -11.13
N THR A 425 -8.58 -12.40 -11.45
CA THR A 425 -8.39 -11.42 -12.51
C THR A 425 -7.63 -10.22 -11.97
N ILE A 426 -6.68 -9.72 -12.76
CA ILE A 426 -5.73 -8.69 -12.35
C ILE A 426 -5.85 -7.51 -13.30
N ASP A 427 -6.06 -6.33 -12.74
CA ASP A 427 -6.04 -5.06 -13.47
C ASP A 427 -4.96 -4.15 -12.87
N THR A 428 -4.03 -3.67 -13.69
CA THR A 428 -3.00 -2.72 -13.26
C THR A 428 -3.33 -1.32 -13.74
N THR A 429 -3.19 -0.33 -12.85
CA THR A 429 -3.38 1.08 -13.17
C THR A 429 -2.17 1.88 -12.71
N SER A 430 -1.45 2.47 -13.65
CA SER A 430 -0.38 3.42 -13.33
C SER A 430 -0.98 4.74 -12.83
N GLN A 431 -0.54 5.18 -11.65
CA GLN A 431 -0.97 6.42 -11.02
C GLN A 431 0.27 7.31 -10.81
N ARG A 432 0.27 8.51 -11.38
CA ARG A 432 1.25 9.54 -11.02
C ARG A 432 0.77 10.32 -9.81
N PHE A 433 1.70 10.71 -8.95
CA PHE A 433 1.45 11.81 -8.03
C PHE A 433 1.00 13.02 -8.86
N PRO A 434 -0.06 13.73 -8.45
CA PRO A 434 -0.40 14.99 -9.11
C PRO A 434 0.86 15.83 -9.05
N GLU A 435 1.23 16.42 -10.17
CA GLU A 435 2.17 17.52 -10.10
C GLU A 435 1.59 18.50 -9.09
N VAL A 436 2.30 18.62 -7.97
CA VAL A 436 2.09 19.65 -6.96
C VAL A 436 2.33 20.93 -7.75
N VAL A 437 1.29 21.49 -8.34
CA VAL A 437 1.43 22.80 -8.97
C VAL A 437 1.75 23.70 -7.77
N PRO A 438 2.95 24.30 -7.72
CA PRO A 438 3.26 25.22 -6.64
C PRO A 438 2.14 26.23 -6.60
N VAL A 439 1.74 26.63 -5.40
CA VAL A 439 0.71 27.66 -5.21
C VAL A 439 1.03 28.84 -6.12
N GLU A 440 0.21 29.02 -7.15
CA GLU A 440 0.47 30.04 -8.14
C GLU A 440 -0.18 31.34 -7.64
N LEU A 441 0.64 32.17 -6.98
CA LEU A 441 0.23 33.48 -6.52
C LEU A 441 -0.07 34.36 -7.75
N VAL A 442 -1.36 34.55 -8.05
CA VAL A 442 -1.82 35.34 -9.20
C VAL A 442 -1.57 36.82 -8.97
N SER A 443 -1.79 37.28 -7.73
CA SER A 443 -1.59 38.69 -7.38
C SER A 443 -1.35 38.85 -5.90
N PHE A 444 -0.51 39.84 -5.55
CA PHE A 444 -0.39 40.40 -4.21
C PHE A 444 -0.38 41.92 -4.32
N THR A 445 -1.41 42.55 -3.78
CA THR A 445 -1.67 43.98 -3.96
C THR A 445 -1.98 44.65 -2.64
N ALA A 446 -1.76 45.97 -2.59
CA ALA A 446 -2.05 46.79 -1.43
C ALA A 446 -2.76 48.07 -1.86
N SER A 447 -3.67 48.51 -1.01
CA SER A 447 -4.23 49.86 -1.08
C SER A 447 -4.03 50.57 0.24
N VAL A 448 -3.60 51.82 0.17
CA VAL A 448 -3.32 52.65 1.35
C VAL A 448 -4.47 53.61 1.56
N GLN A 449 -5.05 53.60 2.76
CA GLN A 449 -6.05 54.57 3.18
C GLN A 449 -5.66 55.15 4.54
N ASN A 450 -5.20 56.40 4.55
CA ASN A 450 -4.66 57.07 5.73
C ASN A 450 -3.48 56.27 6.33
N SER A 451 -3.57 55.84 7.58
CA SER A 451 -2.61 54.97 8.29
C SER A 451 -2.93 53.48 8.20
N THR A 452 -3.81 53.09 7.27
CA THR A 452 -4.21 51.69 7.07
C THR A 452 -3.72 51.19 5.72
N VAL A 453 -3.13 49.99 5.69
CA VAL A 453 -2.78 49.27 4.48
C VAL A 453 -3.66 48.03 4.37
N HIS A 454 -4.47 47.96 3.31
CA HIS A 454 -5.28 46.80 2.98
C HIS A 454 -4.53 45.94 1.98
N LEU A 455 -4.08 44.77 2.43
CA LEU A 455 -3.42 43.75 1.62
C LEU A 455 -4.47 42.78 1.08
N VAL A 456 -4.36 42.46 -0.20
CA VAL A 456 -5.21 41.47 -0.87
C VAL A 456 -4.32 40.61 -1.76
N TRP A 457 -4.47 39.29 -1.63
CA TRP A 457 -3.85 38.36 -2.56
C TRP A 457 -4.83 37.30 -3.06
N LEU A 458 -4.50 36.75 -4.22
CA LEU A 458 -5.26 35.73 -4.92
C LEU A 458 -4.31 34.61 -5.32
N THR A 459 -4.66 33.38 -4.97
CA THR A 459 -4.04 32.15 -5.48
C THR A 459 -4.88 31.63 -6.64
N ALA A 460 -4.28 31.08 -7.69
CA ALA A 460 -5.02 30.36 -8.74
C ALA A 460 -5.38 28.94 -8.26
N THR A 461 -4.37 28.29 -7.69
CA THR A 461 -4.42 26.97 -7.08
C THR A 461 -3.62 27.02 -5.78
N GLU A 462 -3.94 26.11 -4.87
CA GLU A 462 -3.15 25.84 -3.67
C GLU A 462 -2.88 24.34 -3.58
N THR A 463 -1.69 23.98 -3.12
CA THR A 463 -1.37 22.59 -2.83
C THR A 463 -0.68 22.51 -1.48
N ASN A 464 -1.22 21.69 -0.59
CA ASN A 464 -0.72 21.50 0.77
C ASN A 464 -0.50 22.82 1.54
N ASN A 465 -1.23 23.88 1.22
CA ASN A 465 -1.00 25.21 1.78
C ASN A 465 -1.50 25.27 3.23
N PHE A 466 -0.57 25.33 4.19
CA PHE A 466 -0.87 25.53 5.60
C PHE A 466 -1.31 26.97 5.87
N GLY A 467 -0.71 27.94 5.16
CA GLY A 467 -1.15 29.33 5.16
C GLY A 467 -0.03 30.33 4.89
N PHE A 468 -0.33 31.61 5.14
CA PHE A 468 0.54 32.73 4.80
C PHE A 468 0.97 33.49 6.05
N GLU A 469 2.28 33.60 6.27
CA GLU A 469 2.81 34.64 7.14
C GLU A 469 2.87 35.96 6.40
N VAL A 470 2.13 36.95 6.90
CA VAL A 470 2.21 38.32 6.41
C VAL A 470 3.40 38.98 7.10
N GLN A 471 4.39 39.37 6.31
CA GLN A 471 5.61 40.00 6.81
C GLN A 471 5.68 41.44 6.35
N ARG A 472 6.10 42.33 7.26
CA ARG A 472 6.30 43.75 7.01
C ARG A 472 7.66 44.20 7.52
N LYS A 473 8.26 45.16 6.84
CA LYS A 473 9.34 45.97 7.40
C LYS A 473 9.23 47.41 6.96
N ILE A 474 9.83 48.31 7.74
CA ILE A 474 10.11 49.66 7.25
C ILE A 474 11.22 49.55 6.18
N GLN A 475 11.10 50.30 5.08
CA GLN A 475 12.01 50.15 3.94
C GLN A 475 13.48 50.41 4.30
N SER A 476 13.74 51.31 5.24
CA SER A 476 15.08 51.61 5.75
C SER A 476 15.64 50.56 6.72
N GLU A 477 14.82 49.60 7.15
CA GLU A 477 15.21 48.54 8.10
C GLU A 477 15.57 47.23 7.38
N SER A 478 16.44 46.43 8.00
CA SER A 478 16.85 45.12 7.47
C SER A 478 15.80 44.04 7.73
N ASP A 479 15.24 44.03 8.94
CA ASP A 479 14.57 42.86 9.49
C ASP A 479 13.07 42.83 9.17
N TRP A 480 12.56 41.64 8.88
CA TRP A 480 11.15 41.41 8.60
C TRP A 480 10.41 41.04 9.89
N LEU A 481 9.33 41.74 10.18
CA LEU A 481 8.41 41.42 11.27
C LEU A 481 7.25 40.58 10.74
N LYS A 482 6.98 39.44 11.39
CA LYS A 482 5.72 38.71 11.22
C LYS A 482 4.59 39.50 11.90
N ILE A 483 3.70 40.07 11.11
CA ILE A 483 2.58 40.87 11.63
C ILE A 483 1.27 40.07 11.72
N ALA A 484 1.13 39.01 10.94
CA ALA A 484 0.00 38.10 11.01
C ALA A 484 0.29 36.73 10.39
N PHE A 485 -0.57 35.76 10.69
CA PHE A 485 -0.68 34.50 9.96
C PHE A 485 -2.12 34.32 9.50
N VAL A 486 -2.32 34.02 8.23
CA VAL A 486 -3.64 33.76 7.63
C VAL A 486 -3.69 32.29 7.19
N PRO A 487 -4.54 31.45 7.81
CA PRO A 487 -4.65 30.04 7.47
C PRO A 487 -5.00 29.82 5.99
N GLY A 488 -4.35 28.84 5.36
CA GLY A 488 -4.63 28.41 3.98
C GLY A 488 -5.83 27.47 3.90
N HIS A 489 -6.17 27.04 2.68
CA HIS A 489 -7.27 26.09 2.43
C HIS A 489 -6.76 24.67 2.11
N GLY A 490 -5.49 24.36 2.39
CA GLY A 490 -4.88 23.08 2.06
C GLY A 490 -4.65 22.94 0.56
N THR A 491 -5.32 21.99 -0.08
CA THR A 491 -5.21 21.74 -1.52
C THR A 491 -6.51 22.14 -2.22
N THR A 492 -6.43 23.10 -3.14
CA THR A 492 -7.57 23.57 -3.94
C THR A 492 -7.13 23.93 -5.36
N THR A 493 -7.91 23.52 -6.36
CA THR A 493 -7.73 23.95 -7.76
C THR A 493 -8.58 25.17 -8.12
N LYS A 494 -9.32 25.73 -7.15
CA LYS A 494 -10.13 26.94 -7.32
C LYS A 494 -9.39 28.15 -6.76
N PRO A 495 -9.52 29.33 -7.41
CA PRO A 495 -8.90 30.54 -6.90
C PRO A 495 -9.43 30.94 -5.52
N VAL A 496 -8.53 31.29 -4.60
CA VAL A 496 -8.89 31.74 -3.24
C VAL A 496 -8.37 33.15 -2.99
N ARG A 497 -9.28 34.01 -2.52
CA ARG A 497 -8.97 35.40 -2.18
C ARG A 497 -8.77 35.54 -0.68
N TYR A 498 -7.67 36.18 -0.31
CA TYR A 498 -7.34 36.49 1.07
C TYR A 498 -7.23 38.00 1.28
N GLU A 499 -7.43 38.42 2.53
CA GLU A 499 -7.29 39.81 2.92
C GLU A 499 -6.65 39.96 4.31
N TYR A 500 -5.85 41.01 4.46
CA TYR A 500 -5.32 41.43 5.74
C TYR A 500 -5.27 42.95 5.82
N VAL A 501 -5.57 43.51 7.01
CA VAL A 501 -5.62 44.97 7.22
C VAL A 501 -4.63 45.35 8.31
N ASP A 502 -3.56 46.01 7.91
CA ASP A 502 -2.55 46.57 8.80
C ASP A 502 -2.93 48.01 9.17
N ARG A 503 -3.02 48.32 10.46
CA ARG A 503 -3.60 49.57 10.99
C ARG A 503 -2.58 50.34 11.80
N ASP A 504 -2.91 51.62 12.05
CA ASP A 504 -2.18 52.50 12.96
C ASP A 504 -0.70 52.68 12.57
N LEU A 505 -0.42 52.69 11.26
CA LEU A 505 0.91 52.89 10.69
C LEU A 505 1.35 54.35 10.76
N LEU A 506 2.64 54.54 11.05
CA LEU A 506 3.28 55.86 10.96
C LEU A 506 3.51 56.24 9.49
N PRO A 507 3.65 57.53 9.18
CA PRO A 507 4.03 57.96 7.84
C PRO A 507 5.45 57.51 7.48
N GLU A 508 5.54 56.44 6.71
CA GLU A 508 6.79 55.84 6.28
C GLU A 508 6.59 54.99 5.02
N THR A 509 7.69 54.57 4.39
CA THR A 509 7.65 53.56 3.32
C THR A 509 7.79 52.17 3.92
N TYR A 510 6.83 51.30 3.64
CA TYR A 510 6.80 49.92 4.12
C TYR A 510 6.94 48.94 2.97
N ASN A 511 7.68 47.87 3.22
CA ASN A 511 7.74 46.70 2.35
C ASN A 511 6.93 45.57 2.98
N TYR A 512 6.11 44.91 2.17
CA TYR A 512 5.35 43.73 2.52
C TYR A 512 5.76 42.55 1.66
N ARG A 513 5.69 41.35 2.21
CA ARG A 513 5.78 40.10 1.46
C ARG A 513 4.96 39.03 2.16
N LEU A 514 4.59 38.00 1.42
CA LEU A 514 3.99 36.79 1.96
C LEU A 514 5.06 35.71 2.03
N LYS A 515 5.09 34.98 3.15
CA LYS A 515 5.77 33.70 3.26
C LYS A 515 4.69 32.63 3.33
N GLN A 516 4.46 31.97 2.23
CA GLN A 516 3.54 30.83 2.15
C GLN A 516 4.24 29.60 2.72
N ILE A 517 3.55 28.87 3.59
CA ILE A 517 4.07 27.69 4.27
C ILE A 517 3.18 26.51 3.88
N ASP A 518 3.80 25.38 3.54
CA ASP A 518 3.10 24.15 3.21
C ASP A 518 2.97 23.25 4.46
N THR A 519 2.13 22.22 4.43
CA THR A 519 1.86 21.34 5.59
C THR A 519 3.08 20.55 6.05
N ASP A 520 4.08 20.38 5.17
CA ASP A 520 5.38 19.76 5.49
C ASP A 520 6.40 20.75 6.07
N GLY A 521 6.05 22.04 6.18
CA GLY A 521 6.90 23.11 6.71
C GLY A 521 7.82 23.78 5.70
N THR A 522 7.83 23.36 4.44
CA THR A 522 8.52 24.09 3.36
C THR A 522 7.83 25.42 3.10
N PHE A 523 8.53 26.38 2.48
CA PHE A 523 7.97 27.71 2.25
C PHE A 523 8.47 28.40 0.98
N THR A 524 7.63 29.28 0.44
CA THR A 524 7.94 30.16 -0.69
C THR A 524 7.66 31.62 -0.32
N LEU A 525 8.47 32.54 -0.83
CA LEU A 525 8.28 33.98 -0.63
C LEU A 525 7.67 34.63 -1.86
N SER A 526 6.71 35.54 -1.67
CA SER A 526 6.22 36.41 -2.74
C SER A 526 7.24 37.48 -3.12
N ASP A 527 6.97 38.15 -4.24
CA ASP A 527 7.58 39.45 -4.53
C ASP A 527 7.29 40.47 -3.42
N ILE A 528 8.20 41.46 -3.31
CA ILE A 528 8.09 42.53 -2.32
C ILE A 528 7.18 43.63 -2.85
N LEU A 529 6.16 43.94 -2.06
CA LEU A 529 5.24 45.04 -2.31
C LEU A 529 5.64 46.26 -1.48
N THR A 530 5.99 47.35 -2.15
CA THR A 530 6.34 48.63 -1.49
C THR A 530 5.13 49.56 -1.44
N VAL A 531 4.81 50.09 -0.27
CA VAL A 531 3.73 51.08 -0.09
C VAL A 531 4.23 52.28 0.70
N VAL A 532 3.71 53.46 0.38
CA VAL A 532 4.04 54.71 1.08
C VAL A 532 2.84 55.18 1.87
N VAL A 533 2.96 55.19 3.19
CA VAL A 533 1.98 55.81 4.10
C VAL A 533 2.36 57.28 4.23
N LYS A 534 1.46 58.18 3.78
CA LYS A 534 1.72 59.62 3.82
C LYS A 534 1.23 60.22 5.13
N ALA A 535 1.92 61.28 5.57
CA ALA A 535 1.45 62.09 6.68
C ALA A 535 0.10 62.76 6.33
N PRO A 536 -0.79 62.95 7.32
CA PRO A 536 -2.01 63.70 7.11
C PRO A 536 -1.70 65.13 6.64
N GLN A 537 -2.62 65.73 5.88
CA GLN A 537 -2.43 67.07 5.29
C GLN A 537 -2.99 68.18 6.18
N SER A 538 -3.81 67.83 7.16
CA SER A 538 -4.45 68.78 8.07
C SER A 538 -4.49 68.23 9.49
N PHE A 539 -4.63 69.11 10.46
CA PHE A 539 -4.96 68.71 11.81
C PHE A 539 -6.40 68.19 11.90
N ALA A 540 -6.63 67.13 12.66
CA ALA A 540 -7.96 66.76 13.09
C ALA A 540 -7.93 65.97 14.40
N LEU A 541 -8.85 66.30 15.29
CA LEU A 541 -9.29 65.45 16.40
C LEU A 541 -10.62 64.83 15.98
N LYS A 542 -10.74 63.50 15.99
CA LYS A 542 -11.99 62.79 15.63
C LYS A 542 -12.90 62.60 16.85
N SER A 543 -14.17 62.28 16.58
CA SER A 543 -15.09 61.81 17.61
C SER A 543 -14.56 60.51 18.21
N ASN A 544 -14.68 60.36 19.53
CA ASN A 544 -14.31 59.14 20.21
C ASN A 544 -15.29 57.99 19.86
N TYR A 545 -14.82 56.75 19.85
CA TYR A 545 -15.66 55.57 19.64
C TYR A 545 -15.24 54.39 20.55
N PRO A 546 -16.19 53.75 21.26
CA PRO A 546 -17.62 54.09 21.34
C PRO A 546 -17.90 55.40 22.11
N ASN A 547 -18.98 56.10 21.72
CA ASN A 547 -19.59 57.21 22.46
C ASN A 547 -21.11 56.96 22.53
N PRO A 548 -21.69 56.65 23.71
CA PRO A 548 -21.10 56.74 25.05
C PRO A 548 -19.96 55.75 25.34
N VAL A 549 -19.03 56.15 26.21
CA VAL A 549 -17.86 55.39 26.68
C VAL A 549 -18.32 54.34 27.69
N ASN A 550 -17.99 53.05 27.47
CA ASN A 550 -18.27 51.95 28.41
C ASN A 550 -17.34 50.73 28.19
N PRO A 551 -16.43 50.40 29.14
CA PRO A 551 -15.71 51.32 30.02
C PRO A 551 -14.62 52.11 29.26
N GLN A 552 -14.28 51.68 28.05
CA GLN A 552 -13.17 52.23 27.26
C GLN A 552 -13.65 52.86 25.96
N THR A 553 -12.95 53.91 25.50
CA THR A 553 -13.11 54.50 24.18
C THR A 553 -11.76 54.70 23.51
N TRP A 554 -11.78 54.78 22.18
CA TRP A 554 -10.67 55.23 21.38
C TRP A 554 -10.84 56.68 20.96
N ILE A 555 -9.76 57.45 20.99
CA ILE A 555 -9.68 58.81 20.48
C ILE A 555 -8.62 58.83 19.39
N GLU A 556 -9.05 59.16 18.18
CA GLU A 556 -8.16 59.29 17.03
C GLU A 556 -7.87 60.77 16.75
N TYR A 557 -6.62 61.06 16.40
CA TYR A 557 -6.21 62.39 15.95
C TYR A 557 -5.10 62.30 14.91
N GLN A 558 -4.89 63.38 14.16
CA GLN A 558 -3.93 63.43 13.07
C GLN A 558 -3.11 64.73 13.16
N LEU A 559 -1.80 64.59 12.98
CA LEU A 559 -0.81 65.67 13.06
C LEU A 559 -0.13 65.81 11.69
N PRO A 560 -0.32 66.91 10.95
CA PRO A 560 0.21 67.08 9.62
C PRO A 560 1.70 67.40 9.62
N GLN A 561 2.34 67.13 8.48
CA GLN A 561 3.72 67.54 8.23
C GLN A 561 3.73 69.01 7.80
N SER A 562 3.95 69.92 8.75
CA SER A 562 4.09 71.35 8.51
C SER A 562 5.36 71.90 9.17
N PRO A 563 6.13 72.78 8.51
CA PRO A 563 7.31 73.42 9.09
C PRO A 563 7.04 74.13 10.43
N GLU A 564 5.81 74.62 10.63
CA GLU A 564 5.39 75.36 11.81
C GLU A 564 5.32 74.51 13.09
N VAL A 565 5.31 73.18 12.95
CA VAL A 565 5.05 72.26 14.06
C VAL A 565 6.08 71.15 14.24
N ILE A 566 7.22 71.24 13.56
CA ILE A 566 8.35 70.32 13.73
C ILE A 566 8.85 70.40 15.18
N GLY A 567 8.93 69.25 15.87
CA GLY A 567 9.43 69.15 17.24
C GLY A 567 8.46 69.64 18.33
N GLN A 568 7.19 69.93 17.98
CA GLN A 568 6.18 70.34 18.95
C GLN A 568 5.65 69.18 19.80
N ARG A 569 5.15 69.52 20.99
CA ARG A 569 4.56 68.58 21.94
C ARG A 569 3.05 68.41 21.68
N ALA A 570 2.58 67.18 21.56
CA ALA A 570 1.17 66.83 21.51
C ALA A 570 0.63 66.64 22.93
N ILE A 571 -0.40 67.41 23.28
CA ILE A 571 -1.04 67.38 24.59
C ILE A 571 -2.52 67.05 24.39
N LEU A 572 -2.92 65.83 24.76
CA LEU A 572 -4.32 65.40 24.77
C LEU A 572 -4.78 65.20 26.21
N LYS A 573 -5.71 66.05 26.66
CA LYS A 573 -6.25 66.04 28.02
C LYS A 573 -7.76 65.91 28.02
N ILE A 574 -8.27 65.24 29.05
CA ILE A 574 -9.69 65.13 29.36
C ILE A 574 -10.01 66.09 30.50
N TYR A 575 -11.15 66.75 30.42
CA TYR A 575 -11.66 67.74 31.36
C TYR A 575 -13.10 67.41 31.75
N ASN A 576 -13.46 67.77 32.98
CA ASN A 576 -14.87 67.81 33.40
C ASN A 576 -15.53 69.13 32.95
N LEU A 577 -16.84 69.28 33.21
CA LEU A 577 -17.59 70.49 32.84
C LEU A 577 -17.15 71.76 33.59
N LEU A 578 -16.43 71.63 34.71
CA LEU A 578 -15.83 72.75 35.44
C LEU A 578 -14.46 73.17 34.86
N GLY A 579 -13.98 72.50 33.81
CA GLY A 579 -12.68 72.75 33.20
C GLY A 579 -11.49 72.18 33.99
N GLN A 580 -11.73 71.35 34.99
CA GLN A 580 -10.67 70.67 35.74
C GLN A 580 -10.16 69.48 34.91
N THR A 581 -8.83 69.32 34.84
CA THR A 581 -8.20 68.17 34.20
C THR A 581 -8.59 66.89 34.94
N VAL A 582 -9.13 65.92 34.21
CA VAL A 582 -9.53 64.60 34.69
C VAL A 582 -8.41 63.59 34.44
N ARG A 583 -7.84 63.60 33.23
CA ARG A 583 -6.74 62.72 32.85
C ARG A 583 -5.95 63.32 31.68
N THR A 584 -4.63 63.17 31.73
CA THR A 584 -3.73 63.43 30.60
C THR A 584 -3.48 62.11 29.86
N LEU A 585 -3.84 62.04 28.57
CA LEU A 585 -3.68 60.84 27.75
C LEU A 585 -2.38 60.84 26.94
N VAL A 586 -1.98 62.01 26.46
CA VAL A 586 -0.77 62.22 25.67
C VAL A 586 -0.15 63.53 26.13
N ASP A 587 1.14 63.51 26.38
CA ASP A 587 1.94 64.69 26.71
C ASP A 587 3.39 64.43 26.31
N GLU A 588 3.69 64.43 25.02
CA GLU A 588 5.00 64.05 24.47
C GLU A 588 5.25 64.70 23.10
N VAL A 589 6.51 64.72 22.64
CA VAL A 589 6.85 65.18 21.28
C VAL A 589 6.47 64.07 20.31
N GLN A 590 5.58 64.36 19.37
CA GLN A 590 5.10 63.41 18.36
C GLN A 590 5.43 63.90 16.95
N SER A 591 5.88 62.99 16.09
CA SER A 591 6.08 63.25 14.66
C SER A 591 4.75 63.48 13.93
N PRO A 592 4.76 63.95 12.68
CA PRO A 592 3.57 63.92 11.84
C PRO A 592 3.04 62.49 11.69
N GLY A 593 1.73 62.30 11.79
CA GLY A 593 1.13 60.97 11.75
C GLY A 593 -0.34 60.92 12.13
N PHE A 594 -0.92 59.74 11.95
CA PHE A 594 -2.23 59.40 12.51
C PHE A 594 -2.01 58.66 13.82
N TYR A 595 -2.73 59.08 14.86
CA TYR A 595 -2.57 58.59 16.21
C TYR A 595 -3.90 58.12 16.76
N ARG A 596 -3.83 57.10 17.61
CA ARG A 596 -4.99 56.54 18.30
C ARG A 596 -4.58 56.22 19.73
N VAL A 597 -5.37 56.70 20.68
CA VAL A 597 -5.14 56.46 22.12
C VAL A 597 -6.41 55.99 22.79
N ALA A 598 -6.25 55.06 23.73
CA ALA A 598 -7.35 54.56 24.55
C ALA A 598 -7.54 55.43 25.79
N TRP A 599 -8.80 55.65 26.18
CA TRP A 599 -9.15 56.08 27.53
C TRP A 599 -10.09 55.06 28.17
N ASP A 600 -9.71 54.59 29.35
CA ASP A 600 -10.41 53.58 30.17
C ASP A 600 -11.51 54.16 31.08
N GLY A 601 -11.83 55.45 30.91
CA GLY A 601 -12.83 56.11 31.74
C GLY A 601 -12.40 56.41 33.17
N THR A 602 -11.10 56.48 33.48
CA THR A 602 -10.59 56.80 34.83
C THR A 602 -9.85 58.16 34.88
N ASN A 603 -9.70 58.71 36.08
CA ASN A 603 -8.96 59.95 36.37
C ASN A 603 -7.44 59.70 36.51
N GLU A 604 -6.66 60.74 36.87
CA GLU A 604 -5.21 60.61 37.09
C GLU A 604 -4.81 59.69 38.26
N ALA A 605 -5.70 59.47 39.24
CA ALA A 605 -5.50 58.51 40.32
C ALA A 605 -5.86 57.06 39.93
N GLY A 606 -6.25 56.83 38.67
CA GLY A 606 -6.74 55.54 38.18
C GLY A 606 -8.16 55.21 38.66
N GLU A 607 -8.85 56.16 39.28
CA GLU A 607 -10.19 55.95 39.80
C GLU A 607 -11.24 56.16 38.70
N PRO A 608 -12.30 55.33 38.67
CA PRO A 608 -13.38 55.49 37.73
C PRO A 608 -14.11 56.84 37.85
N VAL A 609 -14.29 57.54 36.72
CA VAL A 609 -15.05 58.79 36.70
C VAL A 609 -16.56 58.54 36.68
N ASN A 610 -17.35 59.46 37.23
CA ASN A 610 -18.82 59.37 37.25
C ASN A 610 -19.44 59.40 35.84
N SER A 611 -20.66 58.87 35.71
CA SER A 611 -21.50 59.08 34.52
C SER A 611 -21.70 60.57 34.24
N GLY A 612 -21.50 61.01 33.00
CA GLY A 612 -21.62 62.43 32.65
C GLY A 612 -20.97 62.83 31.32
N ILE A 613 -20.99 64.14 31.05
CA ILE A 613 -20.33 64.73 29.87
C ILE A 613 -18.90 65.13 30.23
N TYR A 614 -17.96 64.70 29.40
CA TYR A 614 -16.55 65.04 29.48
C TYR A 614 -16.10 65.71 28.20
N ILE A 615 -15.05 66.51 28.30
CA ILE A 615 -14.46 67.24 27.17
C ILE A 615 -13.03 66.74 26.99
N TYR A 616 -12.62 66.43 25.77
CA TYR A 616 -11.22 66.14 25.45
C TYR A 616 -10.69 67.17 24.48
N ARG A 617 -9.46 67.63 24.73
CA ARG A 617 -8.80 68.72 24.01
C ARG A 617 -7.41 68.27 23.58
N LEU A 618 -7.16 68.36 22.28
CA LEU A 618 -5.85 68.20 21.67
C LEU A 618 -5.23 69.58 21.47
N GLN A 619 -3.97 69.74 21.89
CA GLN A 619 -3.13 70.89 21.62
C GLN A 619 -1.81 70.44 20.97
N PHE A 620 -1.41 71.09 19.88
CA PHE A 620 -0.14 70.86 19.19
C PHE A 620 0.37 72.17 18.59
N GLY A 621 1.43 72.74 19.17
CA GLY A 621 1.84 74.11 18.83
C GLY A 621 0.72 75.14 19.09
N SER A 622 0.37 75.92 18.06
CA SER A 622 -0.76 76.88 18.10
C SER A 622 -2.12 76.25 17.83
N PHE A 623 -2.16 75.01 17.33
CA PHE A 623 -3.41 74.31 17.04
C PHE A 623 -4.07 73.80 18.31
N VAL A 624 -5.37 74.08 18.46
CA VAL A 624 -6.21 73.58 19.56
C VAL A 624 -7.54 73.11 18.99
N GLN A 625 -7.91 71.86 19.27
CA GLN A 625 -9.25 71.35 18.96
C GLN A 625 -9.83 70.60 20.15
N THR A 626 -11.12 70.81 20.38
CA THR A 626 -11.85 70.26 21.52
C THR A 626 -13.09 69.51 21.04
N ARG A 627 -13.41 68.39 21.70
CA ARG A 627 -14.63 67.62 21.47
C ARG A 627 -15.22 67.14 22.79
N LYS A 628 -16.49 66.75 22.76
CA LYS A 628 -17.23 66.21 23.92
C LYS A 628 -17.46 64.71 23.77
N MET A 629 -17.52 64.01 24.89
CA MET A 629 -17.89 62.60 25.00
C MET A 629 -18.83 62.39 26.19
N ILE A 630 -19.60 61.30 26.14
CA ILE A 630 -20.50 60.90 27.23
C ILE A 630 -19.91 59.64 27.86
N VAL A 631 -19.81 59.60 29.18
CA VAL A 631 -19.41 58.41 29.93
C VAL A 631 -20.64 57.84 30.62
N ILE A 632 -20.81 56.52 30.53
CA ILE A 632 -21.84 55.78 31.26
C ILE A 632 -21.12 54.78 32.19
N ARG A 633 -21.54 54.80 33.46
CA ARG A 633 -21.10 53.97 34.57
C ARG A 633 -22.29 53.50 35.38
#